data_AF-A0A962NCB3-F1
#
_entry.id   AF-A0A962NCB3-F1
#
_cell.length_a   1.000
_cell.length_b   1.000
_cell.length_c   1.000
_cell.angle_alpha   90.00
_cell.angle_beta   90.00
_cell.angle_gamma   90.00
#
_symmetry.space_group_name_H-M   'P 1'
#
loop_
_entity.id
_entity.type
_entity.pdbx_description
1 polymer ?
#
loop_
_entity_poly.entity_id
_entity_poly.type
_entity_poly.pdbx_seq_one_letter_code
_entity_poly.pdbx_strand_id
1 'polypeptide(L)'
;MKLNKIRKKLKKLKHQFKTKSGVRPDKLAKLTQKLQEKIATYKEKLADSPGNNKRHSLKTKLKVAQAQLKKARKLEAALAPVEKEKTE
;
A
#
# COMPACT_ATOMS: atom_id res chain seq x y z
N MET A 1 -3.70 -2.83 13.62
CA MET A 1 -4.80 -2.88 12.60
C MET A 1 -4.66 -4.12 11.71
N LYS A 2 -5.71 -4.95 11.60
CA LYS A 2 -5.74 -6.15 10.72
C LYS A 2 -5.69 -5.75 9.23
N LEU A 3 -5.00 -6.51 8.36
CA LEU A 3 -4.83 -6.25 6.91
C LEU A 3 -6.14 -5.97 6.16
N ASN A 4 -7.26 -6.51 6.64
CA ASN A 4 -8.60 -6.21 6.14
C ASN A 4 -8.96 -4.72 6.19
N LYS A 5 -8.48 -3.97 7.19
CA LYS A 5 -8.73 -2.53 7.32
C LYS A 5 -7.98 -1.73 6.23
N ILE A 6 -6.81 -2.22 5.79
CA ILE A 6 -6.05 -1.63 4.67
C ILE A 6 -6.74 -1.94 3.34
N ARG A 7 -7.19 -3.19 3.14
CA ARG A 7 -7.98 -3.60 1.96
C ARG A 7 -9.26 -2.77 1.79
N LYS A 8 -10.04 -2.57 2.86
CA LYS A 8 -11.26 -1.72 2.82
C LYS A 8 -10.93 -0.27 2.46
N LYS A 9 -9.84 0.29 3.01
CA LYS A 9 -9.39 1.65 2.66
C LYS A 9 -8.94 1.78 1.20
N LEU A 10 -8.17 0.81 0.69
CA LEU A 10 -7.76 0.78 -0.72
C LEU A 10 -8.96 0.69 -1.67
N LYS A 11 -9.96 -0.13 -1.35
CA LYS A 11 -11.19 -0.23 -2.16
C LYS A 11 -11.95 1.11 -2.19
N LYS A 12 -12.04 1.79 -1.04
CA LYS A 12 -12.68 3.11 -0.94
C LYS A 12 -11.92 4.18 -1.73
N LEU A 13 -10.59 4.21 -1.67
CA LEU A 13 -9.78 5.14 -2.46
C LEU A 13 -9.87 4.86 -3.96
N LYS A 14 -9.85 3.59 -4.39
CA LYS A 14 -10.04 3.23 -5.81
C LYS A 14 -11.41 3.68 -6.33
N HIS A 15 -12.46 3.54 -5.51
CA HIS A 15 -13.79 4.02 -5.85
C HIS A 15 -13.81 5.55 -5.99
N GLN A 16 -13.20 6.27 -5.05
CA GLN A 16 -13.07 7.74 -5.10
C GLN A 16 -12.32 8.20 -6.36
N PHE A 17 -11.27 7.47 -6.77
CA PHE A 17 -10.54 7.72 -8.02
C PHE A 17 -11.45 7.60 -9.23
N LYS A 18 -12.22 6.50 -9.29
CA LYS A 18 -13.12 6.19 -10.40
C LYS A 18 -14.28 7.19 -10.50
N THR A 19 -14.78 7.69 -9.38
CA THR A 19 -15.91 8.63 -9.36
C THR A 19 -15.50 10.10 -9.51
N LYS A 20 -14.24 10.40 -9.88
CA LYS A 20 -13.69 11.77 -9.91
C LYS A 20 -13.88 12.57 -8.60
N SER A 21 -14.26 11.89 -7.51
CA SER A 21 -14.19 12.44 -6.15
C SER A 21 -12.75 12.38 -5.72
N GLY A 22 -11.93 13.31 -6.22
CA GLY A 22 -10.46 13.33 -6.14
C GLY A 22 -9.86 12.44 -5.06
N VAL A 23 -9.10 11.41 -5.47
CA VAL A 23 -8.23 10.72 -4.52
C VAL A 23 -7.22 11.74 -4.04
N ARG A 24 -7.35 12.14 -2.77
CA ARG A 24 -6.37 13.01 -2.14
C ARG A 24 -5.01 12.31 -2.18
N PRO A 25 -4.00 12.84 -2.90
CA PRO A 25 -2.64 12.26 -2.98
C PRO A 25 -2.07 11.97 -1.59
N ASP A 26 -2.35 12.87 -0.65
CA ASP A 26 -2.05 12.79 0.78
C ASP A 26 -2.56 11.48 1.47
N LYS A 27 -3.77 11.02 1.13
CA LYS A 27 -4.30 9.73 1.64
C LYS A 27 -3.62 8.53 0.98
N LEU A 28 -3.20 8.66 -0.27
CA LEU A 28 -2.48 7.62 -1.00
C LEU A 28 -1.05 7.49 -0.46
N ALA A 29 -0.35 8.62 -0.28
CA ALA A 29 0.99 8.72 0.31
C ALA A 29 1.03 8.12 1.73
N LYS A 30 0.10 8.50 2.61
CA LYS A 30 -0.03 7.88 3.95
C LYS A 30 -0.28 6.38 3.91
N LEU A 31 -0.89 5.86 2.85
CA LEU A 31 -1.16 4.44 2.69
C LEU A 31 0.05 3.69 2.10
N THR A 32 0.79 4.31 1.18
CA THR A 32 2.09 3.86 0.66
C THR A 32 3.12 3.75 1.79
N GLN A 33 3.26 4.78 2.62
CA GLN A 33 4.18 4.80 3.76
C GLN A 33 3.88 3.66 4.75
N LYS A 34 2.60 3.46 5.10
CA LYS A 34 2.19 2.34 5.97
C LYS A 34 2.44 0.96 5.38
N LEU A 35 2.38 0.82 4.05
CA LEU A 35 2.73 -0.43 3.37
C LEU A 35 4.24 -0.67 3.42
N GLN A 36 5.05 0.38 3.26
CA GLN A 36 6.52 0.32 3.38
C GLN A 36 6.95 -0.07 4.79
N GLU A 37 6.43 0.58 5.83
CA GLU A 37 6.68 0.22 7.24
C GLU A 37 6.35 -1.25 7.50
N LYS A 38 5.18 -1.72 7.03
CA LYS A 38 4.79 -3.13 7.19
C LYS A 38 5.72 -4.10 6.49
N ILE A 39 6.18 -3.76 5.29
CA ILE A 39 7.15 -4.57 4.55
C ILE A 39 8.46 -4.67 5.33
N ALA A 40 8.96 -3.56 5.87
CA ALA A 40 10.17 -3.54 6.71
C ALA A 40 9.99 -4.42 7.96
N THR A 41 8.92 -4.22 8.72
CA THR A 41 8.62 -5.02 9.90
C THR A 41 8.48 -6.52 9.58
N TYR A 42 7.90 -6.88 8.43
CA TYR A 42 7.80 -8.30 8.05
C TYR A 42 9.14 -8.89 7.61
N LYS A 43 10.06 -8.09 7.06
CA LYS A 43 11.43 -8.52 6.74
C LYS A 43 12.25 -8.76 8.01
N GLU A 44 12.20 -7.83 8.96
CA GLU A 44 12.82 -7.99 10.29
C GLU A 44 12.29 -9.25 10.97
N LYS A 45 10.96 -9.36 11.11
CA LYS A 45 10.33 -10.56 11.70
C LYS A 45 10.66 -11.86 10.99
N LEU A 46 11.00 -11.83 9.69
CA LEU A 46 11.41 -13.02 8.96
C LEU A 46 12.84 -13.46 9.30
N ALA A 47 13.72 -12.51 9.63
CA ALA A 47 15.06 -12.78 10.13
C ALA A 47 15.00 -13.29 11.58
N ASP A 48 14.13 -12.71 12.41
CA ASP A 48 13.97 -13.07 13.83
C ASP A 48 13.11 -14.34 14.08
N SER A 49 12.46 -14.89 13.05
CA SER A 49 11.56 -16.05 13.22
C SER A 49 12.23 -17.36 12.79
N PRO A 50 12.66 -18.24 13.72
CA PRO A 50 13.23 -19.55 13.37
C PRO A 50 12.18 -20.59 12.93
N GLY A 51 10.90 -20.42 13.30
CA GLY A 51 9.84 -21.42 13.05
C GLY A 51 9.26 -21.41 11.62
N ASN A 52 9.24 -22.56 10.95
CA ASN A 52 8.86 -22.69 9.53
C ASN A 52 7.43 -22.19 9.21
N ASN A 53 6.45 -22.48 10.08
CA ASN A 53 5.06 -22.01 9.91
C ASN A 53 4.92 -20.49 10.07
N LYS A 54 5.65 -19.90 11.04
CA LYS A 54 5.69 -18.45 11.23
C LYS A 54 6.34 -17.78 10.01
N ARG A 55 7.47 -18.33 9.52
CA ARG A 55 8.15 -17.87 8.30
C ARG A 55 7.24 -17.95 7.08
N HIS A 56 6.50 -19.05 6.88
CA HIS A 56 5.59 -19.19 5.74
C HIS A 56 4.46 -18.15 5.77
N SER A 57 3.82 -17.94 6.93
CA SER A 57 2.79 -16.90 7.11
C SER A 57 3.35 -15.49 6.85
N LEU A 58 4.57 -15.22 7.33
CA LEU A 58 5.25 -13.93 7.13
C LEU A 58 5.62 -13.70 5.65
N LYS A 59 6.13 -14.71 4.94
CA LYS A 59 6.40 -14.66 3.49
C LYS A 59 5.11 -14.34 2.70
N THR A 60 4.00 -14.97 3.04
CA THR A 60 2.70 -14.70 2.39
C THR A 60 2.23 -13.27 2.64
N LYS A 61 2.32 -12.78 3.89
CA LYS A 61 1.95 -11.39 4.24
C LYS A 61 2.86 -10.36 3.55
N LEU A 62 4.17 -10.64 3.47
CA LEU A 62 5.15 -9.82 2.77
C LEU A 62 4.81 -9.72 1.27
N LYS A 63 4.54 -10.84 0.60
CA LYS A 63 4.14 -10.89 -0.82
C LYS A 63 2.88 -10.08 -1.08
N VAL A 64 1.87 -10.18 -0.21
CA VAL A 64 0.63 -9.40 -0.33
C VAL A 64 0.89 -7.90 -0.15
N ALA A 65 1.72 -7.50 0.81
CA ALA A 65 2.06 -6.09 1.04
C ALA A 65 2.85 -5.50 -0.14
N GLN A 66 3.82 -6.24 -0.69
CA GLN A 66 4.58 -5.86 -1.90
C GLN A 66 3.66 -5.67 -3.11
N ALA A 67 2.72 -6.60 -3.33
CA ALA A 67 1.74 -6.48 -4.41
C ALA A 67 0.82 -5.26 -4.24
N GLN A 68 0.45 -4.93 -2.99
CA GLN A 68 -0.33 -3.73 -2.69
C GLN A 68 0.48 -2.45 -2.92
N LEU A 69 1.76 -2.41 -2.55
CA LEU A 69 2.65 -1.29 -2.80
C LEU A 69 2.84 -1.03 -4.30
N LYS A 70 3.05 -2.08 -5.11
CA LYS A 70 3.15 -1.96 -6.58
C LYS A 70 1.88 -1.36 -7.19
N LYS A 71 0.70 -1.76 -6.71
CA LYS A 71 -0.59 -1.20 -7.15
C LYS A 71 -0.76 0.26 -6.71
N ALA A 72 -0.38 0.61 -5.48
CA ALA A 72 -0.44 1.97 -4.98
C ALA A 72 0.49 2.91 -5.77
N ARG A 73 1.74 2.50 -6.05
CA ARG A 73 2.67 3.25 -6.91
C ARG A 73 2.13 3.46 -8.32
N LYS A 74 1.48 2.45 -8.91
CA LYS A 74 0.83 2.60 -10.22
C LYS A 74 -0.30 3.64 -10.21
N LEU A 75 -1.06 3.72 -9.11
CA LEU A 75 -2.11 4.73 -8.94
C LEU A 75 -1.52 6.13 -8.68
N GLU A 76 -0.46 6.21 -7.89
CA GLU A 76 0.28 7.46 -7.62
C GLU A 76 0.86 8.04 -8.91
N ALA A 77 1.52 7.22 -9.73
CA ALA A 77 2.02 7.61 -11.05
C ALA A 77 0.91 7.99 -12.03
N ALA A 78 -0.32 7.49 -11.87
CA ALA A 78 -1.48 7.89 -12.67
C ALA A 78 -2.15 9.17 -12.14
N LEU A 79 -1.89 9.56 -10.88
CA LEU A 79 -2.37 10.79 -10.25
C LEU A 79 -1.37 11.95 -10.42
N ALA A 80 -0.06 11.67 -10.41
CA ALA A 80 1.01 12.64 -10.62
C ALA A 80 0.91 13.48 -11.92
N PRO A 81 0.48 12.96 -13.10
CA PRO A 81 0.31 13.79 -14.29
C PRO A 81 -0.79 14.87 -14.13
N VAL A 82 -1.68 14.73 -13.15
CA VAL A 82 -2.73 15.73 -12.87
C VAL A 82 -2.20 16.92 -12.05
N GLU A 83 -1.05 16.79 -11.36
CA GLU A 83 -0.44 17.90 -10.60
C GLU A 83 0.54 18.74 -11.44
N LYS A 84 1.00 18.25 -12.59
CA LYS A 84 1.92 19.00 -13.46
C LYS A 84 1.25 20.01 -14.40
N GLU A 85 -0.08 20.05 -14.47
CA GLU A 85 -0.84 20.93 -15.39
C GLU A 85 -1.38 22.22 -14.72
N LYS A 86 -1.01 22.53 -13.47
CA LYS A 86 -1.47 23.72 -12.74
C LYS A 86 -0.36 24.60 -12.14
N THR A 87 0.86 24.43 -12.63
CA THR A 87 2.00 25.30 -12.30
C THR A 87 2.58 25.82 -13.59
N GLU A 88 1.89 26.79 -14.17
CA GLU A 88 2.50 27.90 -14.89
C GLU A 88 2.30 29.15 -14.03
#